data_AF-A0A251WKN7-F1
#
_entry.id   AF-A0A251WKN7-F1
#
_cell.length_a   1.000
_cell.length_b   1.000
_cell.length_c   1.000
_cell.angle_alpha   90.00
_cell.angle_beta   90.00
_cell.angle_gamma   90.00
#
_symmetry.space_group_name_H-M   'P 1'
#
loop_
_entity.id
_entity.type
_entity.pdbx_description
1 polymer ?
#
loop_
_entity_poly.entity_id
_entity_poly.type
_entity_poly.pdbx_seq_one_letter_code
_entity_poly.pdbx_strand_id
1 'polypeptide(L)'
;MALNDFQHLWDGSESGWKLIRVERQTWRLTFTFAESGPSLKEISSLRCLLDEFHDMPVNVVFSRLRSQAAYLLPRNLSNLEMHSLMKQAQQLGLRASVVEDDQSGYLPVDENGSALIIEDDMVAREVENRMLEAGVVVVEITHFD
;
A
#
# COMPACT_ATOMS: atom_id res chain seq x y z
N MET A 1 7.45 -19.67 6.48
CA MET A 1 7.23 -20.88 5.63
C MET A 1 8.27 -20.86 4.52
N ALA A 2 8.66 -22.01 3.98
CA ALA A 2 9.62 -22.08 2.87
C ALA A 2 8.88 -22.18 1.54
N LEU A 3 9.48 -21.70 0.45
CA LEU A 3 8.90 -21.77 -0.90
C LEU A 3 8.47 -23.19 -1.29
N ASN A 4 9.27 -24.19 -0.92
CA ASN A 4 9.03 -25.60 -1.27
C ASN A 4 7.75 -26.17 -0.64
N ASP A 5 7.24 -25.55 0.44
CA ASP A 5 5.99 -25.97 1.07
C ASP A 5 4.79 -25.79 0.12
N PHE A 6 4.95 -24.96 -0.92
CA PHE A 6 3.92 -24.58 -1.89
C PHE A 6 4.13 -25.18 -3.29
N GLN A 7 5.13 -26.05 -3.48
CA GLN A 7 5.51 -26.54 -4.80
C GLN A 7 4.36 -27.24 -5.56
N HIS A 8 3.45 -27.86 -4.81
CA HIS A 8 2.26 -28.54 -5.33
C HIS A 8 1.34 -27.65 -6.17
N LEU A 9 1.41 -26.32 -5.99
CA LEU A 9 0.60 -25.36 -6.73
C LEU A 9 1.01 -25.21 -8.21
N TRP A 10 2.24 -25.60 -8.59
CA TRP A 10 2.76 -25.39 -9.95
C TRP A 10 3.53 -26.58 -10.54
N ASP A 11 3.87 -27.61 -9.75
CA ASP A 11 4.57 -28.79 -10.25
C ASP A 11 3.64 -29.87 -10.85
N GLY A 12 2.32 -29.65 -10.77
CA GLY A 12 1.30 -30.55 -11.29
C GLY A 12 0.97 -31.74 -10.39
N SER A 13 1.52 -31.80 -9.17
CA SER A 13 1.14 -32.82 -8.18
C SER A 13 -0.28 -32.64 -7.64
N GLU A 14 -0.78 -31.39 -7.63
CA GLU A 14 -2.17 -31.07 -7.36
C GLU A 14 -2.77 -30.26 -8.52
N SER A 15 -3.84 -30.77 -9.12
CA SER A 15 -4.54 -30.11 -10.23
C SER A 15 -5.62 -29.15 -9.72
N GLY A 16 -6.03 -28.21 -10.57
CA GLY A 16 -7.18 -27.33 -10.29
C GLY A 16 -6.82 -25.97 -9.71
N TRP A 17 -5.55 -25.75 -9.38
CA TRP A 17 -5.04 -24.44 -9.00
C TRP A 17 -5.05 -23.46 -10.18
N LYS A 18 -5.47 -22.23 -9.87
CA LYS A 18 -5.47 -21.07 -10.77
C LYS A 18 -5.00 -19.85 -10.01
N LEU A 19 -4.52 -18.86 -10.74
CA LEU A 19 -4.21 -17.54 -10.21
C LEU A 19 -5.37 -16.59 -10.50
N ILE A 20 -5.88 -15.91 -9.49
CA ILE A 20 -6.84 -14.83 -9.68
C ILE A 20 -6.12 -13.50 -9.56
N ARG A 21 -6.23 -12.64 -10.58
CA ARG A 21 -5.66 -11.29 -10.52
C ARG A 21 -6.46 -10.44 -9.54
N VAL A 22 -5.75 -9.84 -8.59
CA VAL A 22 -6.31 -8.90 -7.62
C VAL A 22 -5.71 -7.53 -7.90
N GLU A 23 -6.55 -6.62 -8.40
CA GLU A 23 -6.14 -5.23 -8.58
C GLU A 23 -6.14 -4.53 -7.22
N ARG A 24 -5.00 -3.95 -6.83
CA ARG A 24 -4.90 -3.22 -5.57
C ARG A 24 -4.08 -1.97 -5.75
N GLN A 25 -4.77 -0.89 -6.08
CA GLN A 25 -4.17 0.44 -6.11
C GLN A 25 -4.16 1.04 -4.70
N THR A 26 -2.99 1.49 -4.30
CA THR A 26 -2.82 2.27 -3.07
C THR A 26 -2.10 3.58 -3.37
N TRP A 27 -2.16 4.52 -2.43
CA TRP A 27 -1.60 5.85 -2.63
C TRP A 27 -0.62 6.21 -1.53
N ARG A 28 0.52 6.78 -1.90
CA ARG A 28 1.47 7.36 -0.95
C ARG A 28 1.38 8.88 -1.01
N LEU A 29 1.16 9.49 0.15
CA LEU A 29 0.99 10.93 0.26
C LEU A 29 2.24 11.57 0.89
N THR A 30 2.70 12.65 0.27
CA THR A 30 3.86 13.43 0.74
C THR A 30 3.43 14.87 0.97
N PHE A 31 3.76 15.43 2.13
CA PHE A 31 3.63 16.85 2.41
C PHE A 31 4.95 17.55 2.10
N THR A 32 4.91 18.65 1.37
CA THR A 32 6.11 19.39 0.95
C THR A 32 6.20 20.73 1.64
N PHE A 33 7.40 21.07 2.11
CA PHE A 33 7.72 22.30 2.83
C PHE A 33 8.81 23.11 2.11
N ALA A 34 9.27 24.19 2.73
CA ALA A 34 10.49 24.86 2.30
C ALA A 34 11.74 24.02 2.65
N GLU A 35 12.89 24.31 2.02
CA GLU A 35 14.16 23.62 2.30
C GLU A 35 14.59 23.73 3.77
N SER A 36 14.22 24.82 4.45
CA SER A 36 14.47 25.01 5.89
C SER A 36 13.56 24.15 6.79
N GLY A 37 12.54 23.52 6.23
CA GLY A 37 11.53 22.73 6.93
C GLY A 37 10.15 23.38 6.99
N PRO A 38 9.20 22.74 7.69
CA PRO A 38 7.86 23.26 7.88
C PRO A 38 7.85 24.49 8.81
N SER A 39 6.97 25.44 8.51
CA SER A 39 6.62 26.54 9.41
C SER A 39 5.81 26.05 10.60
N LEU A 40 5.74 26.84 11.68
CA LEU A 40 4.89 26.53 12.84
C LEU A 40 3.40 26.38 12.48
N LYS A 41 2.93 27.14 11.48
CA LYS A 41 1.57 27.02 10.95
C LYS A 41 1.37 25.65 10.28
N GLU A 42 2.30 25.23 9.42
CA GLU A 42 2.25 23.93 8.77
C GLU A 42 2.32 22.78 9.79
N ILE A 43 3.18 22.89 10.82
CA ILE A 43 3.20 21.93 11.93
C ILE A 43 1.84 21.84 12.62
N SER A 44 1.22 22.99 12.89
CA SER A 44 -0.08 23.02 13.57
C SER A 44 -1.16 22.37 12.70
N SER A 45 -1.17 22.67 11.40
CA SER A 45 -2.04 22.02 10.42
C SER A 45 -1.81 20.51 10.32
N LEU A 46 -0.55 20.05 10.30
CA LEU A 46 -0.23 18.61 10.28
C LEU A 46 -0.73 17.90 11.53
N ARG A 47 -0.59 18.52 12.71
CA ARG A 47 -1.09 17.96 13.97
C ARG A 47 -2.62 17.84 14.00
N CYS A 48 -3.32 18.77 13.36
CA CYS A 48 -4.78 18.68 13.20
C CYS A 48 -5.18 17.57 12.22
N LEU A 49 -4.35 17.29 11.22
CA LEU A 49 -4.68 16.40 10.11
C LEU A 49 -4.25 14.95 10.34
N LEU A 50 -3.12 14.74 11.03
CA LEU A 50 -2.47 13.44 11.17
C LEU A 50 -2.49 12.99 12.62
N ASP A 51 -3.16 11.86 12.87
CA ASP A 51 -3.30 11.28 14.20
C ASP A 51 -1.95 11.05 14.89
N GLU A 52 -0.91 10.68 14.13
CA GLU A 52 0.44 10.46 14.65
C GLU A 52 1.09 11.71 15.29
N PHE A 53 0.62 12.90 14.94
CA PHE A 53 1.14 14.17 15.47
C PHE A 53 0.14 14.87 16.40
N HIS A 54 -1.12 14.44 16.42
CA HIS A 54 -2.21 15.06 17.18
C HIS A 54 -1.82 15.29 18.65
N ASP A 55 -1.38 14.22 19.32
CA ASP A 55 -1.06 14.24 20.75
C ASP A 55 0.35 14.74 21.06
N MET A 56 1.18 14.96 20.04
CA MET A 56 2.54 15.45 20.23
C MET A 56 2.57 16.97 20.41
N PRO A 57 3.33 17.53 21.35
CA PRO A 57 3.55 18.97 21.44
C PRO A 57 4.16 19.55 20.15
N VAL A 58 3.75 20.77 19.77
CA VAL A 58 4.21 21.45 18.54
C VAL A 58 5.73 21.49 18.40
N ASN A 59 6.45 21.76 19.49
CA ASN A 59 7.92 21.82 19.51
C ASN A 59 8.57 20.46 19.23
N VAL A 60 7.94 19.35 19.65
CA VAL A 60 8.43 18.00 19.39
C VAL A 60 8.27 17.66 17.91
N VAL A 61 7.09 17.93 17.33
CA VAL A 61 6.84 17.70 15.89
C VAL A 61 7.74 18.59 15.04
N PHE A 62 7.86 19.87 15.39
CA PHE A 62 8.76 20.79 14.71
C PHE A 62 10.21 20.31 14.75
N SER A 63 10.69 19.81 15.90
CA SER A 63 12.06 19.31 16.02
C SER A 63 12.31 18.06 15.18
N ARG A 64 11.30 17.18 15.04
CA ARG A 64 11.38 15.97 14.19
C ARG A 64 11.44 16.29 12.72
N LEU A 65 10.65 17.27 12.27
CA LEU A 65 10.55 17.66 10.87
C LEU A 65 11.50 18.80 10.49
N ARG A 66 12.31 19.29 11.44
CA ARG A 66 13.27 20.37 11.20
C ARG A 66 14.26 19.96 10.12
N SER A 67 14.51 20.86 9.18
CA SER A 67 15.40 20.62 8.04
C SER A 67 14.94 19.51 7.08
N GLN A 68 13.68 19.06 7.18
CA GLN A 68 13.07 18.18 6.20
C GLN A 68 12.23 18.99 5.21
N ALA A 69 12.59 18.95 3.93
CA ALA A 69 11.81 19.61 2.89
C ALA A 69 10.50 18.88 2.56
N ALA A 70 10.31 17.67 3.06
CA ALA A 70 9.11 16.88 2.85
C ALA A 70 8.89 15.88 3.98
N TYR A 71 7.63 15.49 4.17
CA TYR A 71 7.20 14.42 5.05
C TYR A 71 6.37 13.40 4.27
N LEU A 72 6.90 12.18 4.12
CA LEU A 72 6.20 11.05 3.53
C LEU A 72 5.38 10.35 4.62
N LEU A 73 4.08 10.20 4.40
CA LEU A 73 3.22 9.45 5.33
C LEU A 73 3.68 7.98 5.38
N PRO A 74 3.91 7.39 6.57
CA PRO A 74 4.51 6.06 6.73
C PRO A 74 3.49 4.92 6.52
N ARG A 75 2.45 5.16 5.71
CA ARG A 75 1.45 4.17 5.33
C ARG A 75 0.89 4.45 3.94
N ASN A 76 0.42 3.39 3.30
CA ASN A 76 -0.36 3.48 2.08
C ASN A 76 -1.82 3.84 2.40
N LEU A 77 -2.45 4.60 1.51
CA LEU A 77 -3.82 5.07 1.62
C LEU A 77 -4.71 4.33 0.61
N SER A 78 -5.95 4.04 1.01
CA SER A 78 -7.00 3.72 0.05
C SER A 78 -7.37 4.95 -0.80
N ASN A 79 -8.08 4.74 -1.91
CA ASN A 79 -8.52 5.83 -2.78
C ASN A 79 -9.39 6.87 -2.04
N LEU A 80 -10.32 6.41 -1.18
CA LEU A 80 -11.21 7.28 -0.41
C LEU A 80 -10.44 8.09 0.64
N GLU A 81 -9.53 7.44 1.39
CA GLU A 81 -8.69 8.14 2.37
C GLU A 81 -7.79 9.17 1.70
N MET A 82 -7.17 8.82 0.56
CA MET A 82 -6.32 9.72 -0.21
C MET A 82 -7.08 11.00 -0.58
N HIS A 83 -8.26 10.87 -1.19
CA HIS A 83 -9.06 12.04 -1.59
C HIS A 83 -9.50 12.87 -0.38
N SER A 84 -9.92 12.22 0.70
CA SER A 84 -10.32 12.90 1.93
C SER A 84 -9.15 13.70 2.53
N LEU A 85 -7.97 13.08 2.65
CA LEU A 85 -6.79 13.69 3.25
C LEU A 85 -6.24 14.82 2.37
N MET A 86 -6.19 14.64 1.05
CA MET A 86 -5.80 15.68 0.10
C MET A 86 -6.69 16.92 0.19
N LYS A 87 -8.01 16.72 0.27
CA LYS A 87 -8.98 17.82 0.41
C LYS A 87 -8.77 18.57 1.72
N GLN A 88 -8.59 17.87 2.83
CA GLN A 88 -8.35 18.48 4.14
C GLN A 88 -6.99 19.21 4.19
N ALA A 89 -5.94 18.62 3.61
CA ALA A 89 -4.64 19.26 3.48
C ALA A 89 -4.74 20.60 2.72
N GLN A 90 -5.46 20.61 1.59
CA GLN A 90 -5.70 21.82 0.80
C GLN A 90 -6.46 22.89 1.61
N GLN A 91 -7.49 22.50 2.36
CA GLN A 91 -8.26 23.42 3.21
C GLN A 91 -7.40 24.03 4.33
N LEU A 92 -6.42 23.28 4.84
CA LEU A 92 -5.46 23.74 5.85
C LEU A 92 -4.28 24.53 5.25
N GLY A 93 -4.25 24.71 3.93
CA GLY A 93 -3.19 25.40 3.20
C GLY A 93 -1.88 24.63 3.13
N LEU A 94 -1.90 23.32 3.34
CA LEU A 94 -0.76 22.44 3.19
C LEU A 94 -0.53 22.11 1.72
N ARG A 95 0.75 21.99 1.33
CA ARG A 95 1.12 21.45 0.02
C ARG A 95 1.32 19.95 0.16
N ALA A 96 0.50 19.19 -0.53
CA ALA A 96 0.59 17.73 -0.56
C ALA A 96 0.61 17.23 -2.02
N SER A 97 1.32 16.14 -2.24
CA SER A 97 1.33 15.38 -3.49
C SER A 97 1.06 13.92 -3.19
N VAL A 98 0.55 13.20 -4.20
CA VAL A 98 0.29 11.76 -4.11
C VAL A 98 1.00 11.04 -5.24
N VAL A 99 1.45 9.83 -4.95
CA VAL A 99 2.00 8.89 -5.92
C VAL A 99 1.18 7.63 -5.82
N GLU A 100 0.72 7.14 -6.97
CA GLU A 100 0.05 5.85 -7.09
C GLU A 100 1.08 4.74 -6.86
N ASP A 101 0.68 3.72 -6.11
CA ASP A 101 1.45 2.54 -5.82
C ASP A 101 0.60 1.31 -6.15
N ASP A 102 0.92 0.71 -7.29
CA ASP A 102 0.27 -0.50 -7.77
C ASP A 102 0.78 -1.71 -6.96
N GLN A 103 -0.09 -2.21 -6.09
CA GLN A 103 0.13 -3.38 -5.26
C GLN A 103 -0.71 -4.56 -5.77
N SER A 104 -1.09 -4.54 -7.05
CA SER A 104 -1.78 -5.64 -7.69
C SER A 104 -0.89 -6.89 -7.72
N GLY A 105 -1.53 -8.04 -7.63
CA GLY A 105 -0.86 -9.33 -7.59
C GLY A 105 -1.83 -10.45 -7.93
N TYR A 106 -1.42 -11.68 -7.61
CA TYR A 106 -2.21 -12.86 -7.89
C TYR A 106 -2.48 -13.68 -6.64
N LEU A 107 -3.69 -14.22 -6.56
CA LEU A 107 -4.10 -15.10 -5.47
C LEU A 107 -4.23 -16.52 -5.99
N PRO A 108 -3.51 -17.51 -5.43
CA PRO A 108 -3.74 -18.91 -5.71
C PRO A 108 -5.11 -19.32 -5.18
N VAL A 109 -5.94 -19.88 -6.06
CA VAL A 109 -7.28 -20.36 -5.74
C VAL A 109 -7.46 -21.76 -6.31
N ASP A 110 -8.06 -22.64 -5.54
CA ASP A 110 -8.35 -24.00 -5.97
C ASP A 110 -9.61 -24.06 -6.87
N GLU A 111 -9.97 -25.28 -7.29
CA GLU A 111 -11.17 -25.51 -8.10
C GLU A 111 -12.49 -25.22 -7.35
N ASN A 112 -12.47 -25.28 -6.01
CA ASN A 112 -13.62 -25.00 -5.15
C ASN A 112 -13.80 -23.50 -4.86
N GLY A 113 -12.87 -22.65 -5.31
CA GLY A 113 -12.88 -21.21 -5.05
C GLY A 113 -12.26 -20.82 -3.71
N SER A 114 -11.55 -21.73 -3.03
CA SER A 114 -10.83 -21.45 -1.80
C SER A 114 -9.48 -20.79 -2.11
N ALA A 115 -9.22 -19.65 -1.50
CA ALA A 115 -7.97 -18.93 -1.67
C ALA A 115 -6.92 -19.38 -0.65
N LEU A 116 -5.69 -19.56 -1.12
CA LEU A 116 -4.55 -19.76 -0.25
C LEU A 116 -3.93 -18.41 0.11
N ILE A 117 -3.89 -18.09 1.41
CA ILE A 117 -3.26 -16.88 1.93
C ILE A 117 -1.86 -17.23 2.44
N ILE A 118 -0.84 -16.60 1.87
CA ILE A 118 0.55 -16.70 2.32
C ILE A 118 0.89 -15.37 3.02
N GLU A 119 1.14 -15.41 4.33
CA GLU A 119 1.33 -14.20 5.15
C GLU A 119 2.68 -13.49 4.92
N ASP A 120 3.67 -14.20 4.40
CA ASP A 120 4.98 -13.62 4.07
C ASP A 120 4.96 -13.11 2.62
N ASP A 121 4.94 -11.78 2.45
CA ASP A 121 4.86 -11.11 1.16
C ASP A 121 5.97 -11.53 0.17
N MET A 122 7.19 -11.82 0.66
CA MET A 122 8.28 -12.24 -0.21
C MET A 122 8.05 -13.66 -0.72
N VAL A 123 7.56 -14.54 0.14
CA VAL A 123 7.22 -15.92 -0.22
C VAL A 123 6.01 -15.95 -1.15
N ALA A 124 4.99 -15.14 -0.87
CA ALA A 124 3.79 -15.02 -1.71
C ALA A 124 4.16 -14.62 -3.14
N ARG A 125 4.96 -13.54 -3.30
CA ARG A 125 5.43 -13.09 -4.63
C ARG A 125 6.25 -14.13 -5.36
N GLU A 126 7.13 -14.85 -4.67
CA GLU A 126 7.90 -15.91 -5.31
C GLU A 126 7.01 -17.07 -5.75
N VAL A 127 6.02 -17.48 -4.95
CA VAL A 127 5.02 -18.48 -5.33
C VAL A 127 4.24 -18.05 -6.56
N GLU A 128 3.75 -16.80 -6.59
CA GLU A 128 3.05 -16.24 -7.76
C GLU A 128 3.91 -16.33 -9.02
N ASN A 129 5.18 -15.89 -8.94
CA ASN A 129 6.11 -15.95 -10.06
C ASN A 129 6.31 -17.38 -10.56
N ARG A 130 6.47 -18.37 -9.66
CA ARG A 130 6.63 -19.78 -10.02
C ARG A 130 5.39 -20.34 -10.71
N MET A 131 4.21 -20.02 -10.21
CA MET A 131 2.95 -20.42 -10.84
C MET A 131 2.79 -19.81 -12.24
N LEU A 132 3.14 -18.53 -12.41
CA LEU A 132 3.14 -17.87 -13.73
C LEU A 132 4.16 -18.50 -14.69
N GLU A 133 5.39 -18.74 -14.24
CA GLU A 133 6.44 -19.40 -15.03
C GLU A 133 6.07 -20.81 -15.47
N ALA A 134 5.36 -21.55 -14.61
CA ALA A 134 4.83 -22.87 -14.92
C ALA A 134 3.60 -22.84 -15.85
N GLY A 135 3.06 -21.67 -16.15
CA GLY A 135 1.90 -21.50 -17.02
C GLY A 135 0.57 -21.83 -16.36
N VAL A 136 0.47 -21.72 -15.03
CA VAL A 136 -0.80 -21.85 -14.30
C VAL A 136 -1.79 -20.81 -14.82
N VAL A 137 -3.04 -21.22 -15.00
CA VAL A 137 -4.09 -20.38 -15.59
C VAL A 137 -4.33 -19.14 -14.73
N VAL A 138 -4.31 -17.98 -15.38
CA VAL A 138 -4.70 -16.70 -14.77
C VAL A 138 -6.15 -16.37 -15.13
N VAL A 139 -6.95 -16.04 -14.12
CA VAL A 139 -8.33 -15.59 -14.26
C VAL A 139 -8.43 -14.15 -13.80
N GLU A 140 -8.98 -13.29 -14.66
CA GLU A 140 -9.30 -11.92 -14.29
C GLU A 140 -10.68 -11.88 -13.61
N ILE A 141 -10.80 -11.18 -12.48
CA ILE A 141 -12.11 -10.87 -11.92
C ILE A 141 -12.68 -9.70 -12.71
N THR A 142 -13.42 -9.99 -13.77
CA THR A 142 -14.38 -9.01 -14.30
C THR A 142 -15.48 -8.83 -13.27
N HIS A 143 -15.67 -7.62 -12.76
CA HIS A 143 -16.83 -7.28 -11.93
C HIS A 143 -18.10 -7.74 -12.65
N PHE A 144 -18.91 -8.55 -11.98
CA PHE A 144 -20.32 -8.72 -12.36
C PHE A 144 -21.07 -7.51 -11.82
N ASP A 145 -21.74 -6.78 -12.73
CA ASP A 145 -22.63 -5.64 -12.44
C ASP A 145 -23.68 -5.94 -11.36
#